data_AF-A0A6P9C4S7-F1
#
_entry.id   AF-A0A6P9C4S7-F1
#
_cell.length_a   1.000
_cell.length_b   1.000
_cell.length_c   1.000
_cell.angle_alpha   90.00
_cell.angle_beta   90.00
_cell.angle_gamma   90.00
#
_symmetry.space_group_name_H-M   'P 1'
#
loop_
_entity.id
_entity.type
_entity.pdbx_description
1 polymer ?
#
loop_
_entity_poly.entity_id
_entity_poly.type
_entity_poly.pdbx_seq_one_letter_code
_entity_poly.pdbx_strand_id
1 'polypeptide(L)'
;MLDGFAPFDFKTKPSWFNPYYLVLIISMEIAYVISGLLFALLVEEWVWDYAITITIIHITVTSAVMAEFPLILHWWAALGSGLILMICSGQCLAFYLFKNNFIYPILDDF
;
A
#
# COMPACT_ATOMS: atom_id res chain seq x y z
N MET A 1 2.21 -2.63 -27.12
CA MET A 1 3.33 -3.35 -26.49
C MET A 1 3.12 -3.19 -25.01
N LEU A 2 2.88 -4.28 -24.27
CA LEU A 2 2.85 -4.20 -22.79
C LEU A 2 4.31 -3.95 -22.39
N ASP A 3 4.61 -2.73 -21.98
CA ASP A 3 5.91 -2.38 -21.44
C ASP A 3 6.09 -3.13 -20.11
N GLY A 4 7.23 -3.80 -19.96
CA GLY A 4 7.57 -4.56 -18.75
C GLY A 4 7.85 -3.67 -17.51
N PHE A 5 7.53 -2.38 -17.60
CA PHE A 5 7.69 -1.40 -16.53
C PHE A 5 6.44 -1.32 -15.64
N ALA A 6 5.26 -1.70 -16.12
CA ALA A 6 4.11 -1.89 -15.24
C ALA A 6 4.44 -2.99 -14.21
N PRO A 7 4.15 -2.79 -12.91
CA PRO A 7 3.36 -1.74 -12.28
C PRO A 7 4.18 -0.55 -11.71
N PHE A 8 5.45 -0.41 -12.05
CA PHE A 8 6.39 0.57 -11.48
C PHE A 8 6.57 1.83 -12.33
N ASP A 9 5.98 1.91 -13.52
CA ASP A 9 6.12 3.08 -14.38
C ASP A 9 5.46 4.31 -13.74
N PHE A 10 6.26 5.31 -13.36
CA PHE A 10 5.77 6.60 -12.85
C PHE A 10 5.84 7.73 -13.89
N LYS A 11 6.35 7.48 -15.10
CA LYS A 11 6.57 8.53 -16.11
C LYS A 11 5.33 8.79 -16.97
N THR A 12 4.38 7.86 -16.99
CA THR A 12 3.14 8.02 -17.72
C THR A 12 2.42 9.32 -17.35
N LYS A 13 2.06 10.11 -18.37
CA LYS A 13 1.37 11.39 -18.16
C LYS A 13 -0.01 11.16 -17.52
N PRO A 14 -0.37 11.96 -16.49
CA PRO A 14 -1.65 11.81 -15.83
C PRO A 14 -2.80 12.16 -16.78
N SER A 15 -3.71 11.20 -16.97
CA SER A 15 -4.91 11.41 -17.78
C SER A 15 -5.99 10.40 -17.42
N TRP A 16 -7.14 10.90 -16.98
CA TRP A 16 -8.33 10.10 -16.68
C TRP A 16 -8.94 9.41 -17.91
N PHE A 17 -8.54 9.81 -19.12
CA PHE A 17 -8.98 9.21 -20.37
C PHE A 17 -7.95 8.23 -20.95
N ASN A 18 -6.76 8.14 -20.36
CA ASN A 18 -5.75 7.17 -20.77
C ASN A 18 -5.96 5.85 -20.01
N PRO A 19 -6.41 4.78 -20.68
CA PRO A 19 -6.67 3.50 -20.01
C PRO A 19 -5.40 2.91 -19.38
N TYR A 20 -4.22 3.15 -19.97
CA TYR A 20 -2.96 2.67 -19.41
C TYR A 20 -2.64 3.31 -18.06
N TYR A 21 -2.80 4.64 -17.97
CA TYR A 21 -2.61 5.38 -16.71
C TYR A 21 -3.60 4.94 -15.63
N LEU A 22 -4.86 4.71 -16.00
CA LEU A 22 -5.86 4.21 -15.06
C LEU A 22 -5.51 2.81 -14.55
N VAL A 23 -5.11 1.90 -15.44
CA VAL A 23 -4.72 0.52 -15.06
C VAL A 23 -3.54 0.54 -14.09
N LEU A 24 -2.55 1.39 -14.32
CA LEU A 24 -1.39 1.54 -13.45
C LEU A 24 -1.80 1.96 -12.02
N ILE A 25 -2.61 3.02 -11.89
CA ILE A 25 -3.08 3.48 -10.57
C ILE A 25 -3.95 2.43 -9.91
N ILE A 26 -4.97 1.93 -10.62
CA ILE A 26 -5.93 0.98 -10.06
C ILE A 26 -5.20 -0.30 -9.61
N SER A 27 -4.24 -0.78 -10.39
CA SER A 27 -3.45 -1.96 -10.02
C SER A 27 -2.61 -1.71 -8.77
N MET A 28 -2.01 -0.52 -8.63
CA MET A 28 -1.24 -0.16 -7.45
C MET A 28 -2.15 -0.09 -6.21
N GLU A 29 -3.27 0.63 -6.28
CA GLU A 29 -4.23 0.76 -5.19
C GLU A 29 -4.79 -0.61 -4.75
N ILE A 30 -5.16 -1.47 -5.71
CA ILE A 30 -5.63 -2.84 -5.42
C ILE A 30 -4.52 -3.67 -4.76
N ALA A 31 -3.29 -3.59 -5.24
CA ALA A 31 -2.17 -4.31 -4.63
C ALA A 31 -1.95 -3.87 -3.18
N TYR A 32 -2.02 -2.57 -2.90
CA TYR A 32 -1.92 -2.01 -1.56
C TYR A 32 -3.07 -2.50 -0.66
N VAL A 33 -4.32 -2.45 -1.12
CA VAL A 33 -5.47 -2.94 -0.37
C VAL A 33 -5.35 -4.44 -0.07
N ILE A 34 -5.06 -5.27 -1.07
CA ILE A 34 -4.90 -6.72 -0.89
C ILE A 34 -3.77 -7.00 0.10
N SER A 35 -2.64 -6.29 -0.02
CA SER A 35 -1.53 -6.45 0.92
C SER A 35 -1.93 -6.09 2.35
N GLY A 36 -2.68 -5.00 2.56
CA GLY A 36 -3.17 -4.60 3.87
C GLY A 36 -4.08 -5.66 4.51
N LEU A 37 -4.97 -6.26 3.72
CA LEU A 37 -5.82 -7.37 4.18
C LEU A 37 -5.00 -8.61 4.53
N LEU A 38 -4.02 -8.99 3.71
CA LEU A 38 -3.15 -10.15 3.97
C LEU A 38 -2.28 -9.95 5.21
N PHE A 39 -1.67 -8.78 5.37
CA PHE A 39 -0.83 -8.48 6.54
C PHE A 39 -1.63 -8.40 7.84
N ALA A 40 -2.87 -7.90 7.79
CA ALA A 40 -3.75 -7.93 8.95
C ALA A 40 -4.04 -9.37 9.44
N LEU A 41 -4.09 -10.35 8.54
CA LEU A 41 -4.24 -11.77 8.90
C LEU A 41 -2.96 -12.40 9.47
N LEU A 42 -1.79 -11.91 9.07
CA LEU A 42 -0.50 -12.51 9.44
C LEU A 42 0.09 -11.94 10.71
N VAL A 43 -0.04 -10.62 10.89
CA VAL A 43 0.67 -9.89 11.95
C VAL A 43 -0.23 -9.66 13.17
N GLU A 44 -1.55 -9.64 12.97
CA GLU A 44 -2.61 -9.39 13.97
C GLU A 44 -2.54 -7.99 14.62
N GLU A 45 -1.35 -7.53 14.99
CA GLU A 45 -1.07 -6.22 15.57
C GLU A 45 -0.10 -5.38 14.69
N TRP A 46 0.00 -4.07 14.93
CA TRP A 46 1.01 -3.18 14.31
C TRP A 46 1.08 -3.18 12.77
N VAL A 47 -0.05 -3.35 12.09
CA VAL A 47 -0.17 -3.37 10.59
C VAL A 47 0.46 -2.14 9.90
N TRP A 48 0.50 -1.00 10.59
CA TRP A 48 1.06 0.25 10.08
C TRP A 48 2.58 0.20 9.84
N ASP A 49 3.34 -0.53 10.67
CA ASP A 49 4.80 -0.70 10.49
C ASP A 49 5.12 -1.46 9.20
N TYR A 50 4.30 -2.47 8.88
CA TYR A 50 4.39 -3.23 7.64
C TYR A 50 3.99 -2.39 6.43
N ALA A 51 2.97 -1.55 6.58
CA ALA A 51 2.56 -0.64 5.50
C ALA A 51 3.67 0.35 5.12
N ILE A 52 4.39 0.88 6.10
CA ILE A 52 5.57 1.74 5.88
C ILE A 52 6.68 0.95 5.19
N THR A 53 7.00 -0.25 5.71
CA THR A 53 8.07 -1.11 5.18
C THR A 53 7.83 -1.48 3.72
N ILE A 54 6.63 -1.95 3.39
CA ILE A 54 6.24 -2.29 2.01
C ILE A 54 6.31 -1.07 1.10
N THR A 55 5.92 0.11 1.59
CA THR A 55 6.00 1.34 0.82
C THR A 55 7.44 1.75 0.52
N ILE A 56 8.35 1.63 1.48
CA ILE A 56 9.79 1.88 1.27
C ILE A 56 10.37 0.88 0.25
N ILE A 57 10.01 -0.40 0.36
CA ILE A 57 10.42 -1.43 -0.59
C ILE A 57 9.89 -1.08 -1.98
N HIS A 58 8.62 -0.69 -2.11
CA HIS A 58 8.02 -0.29 -3.37
C HIS A 58 8.77 0.90 -4.00
N ILE A 59 9.05 1.96 -3.23
CA ILE A 59 9.84 3.12 -3.71
C ILE A 59 11.23 2.67 -4.21
N THR A 60 11.89 1.79 -3.45
CA THR A 60 13.25 1.31 -3.77
C THR A 60 13.25 0.47 -5.04
N VAL A 61 12.32 -0.48 -5.17
CA VAL A 61 12.17 -1.33 -6.36
C VAL A 61 11.77 -0.49 -7.57
N THR A 62 10.80 0.40 -7.44
CA THR A 62 10.40 1.33 -8.50
C THR A 62 11.59 2.17 -8.98
N SER A 63 12.39 2.71 -8.06
CA SER A 63 13.57 3.49 -8.42
C SER A 63 14.62 2.64 -9.14
N ALA A 64 14.82 1.39 -8.71
CA ALA A 64 15.75 0.45 -9.34
C ALA A 64 15.30 0.03 -10.75
N VAL A 65 14.01 -0.31 -10.92
CA VAL A 65 13.41 -0.72 -12.20
C VAL A 65 13.45 0.42 -13.22
N MET A 66 13.16 1.63 -12.78
CA MET A 66 13.14 2.82 -13.64
C MET A 66 14.53 3.45 -13.81
N ALA A 67 15.55 2.93 -13.09
CA ALA A 67 16.90 3.48 -12.99
C ALA A 67 16.95 4.98 -12.61
N GLU A 68 15.88 5.49 -12.01
CA GLU A 68 15.64 6.89 -11.69
C GLU A 68 14.74 7.00 -10.47
N PHE A 69 14.97 8.02 -9.64
CA PHE A 69 14.13 8.26 -8.48
C PHE A 69 12.83 8.98 -8.89
N PRO A 70 11.64 8.53 -8.43
CA PRO A 70 10.37 9.15 -8.78
C PRO A 70 10.23 10.52 -8.10
N LEU A 71 10.40 11.60 -8.85
CA LEU A 71 10.19 12.97 -8.36
C LEU A 71 8.79 13.52 -8.70
N ILE A 72 7.94 12.71 -9.31
CA ILE A 72 6.69 13.15 -9.91
C ILE A 72 5.52 13.13 -8.91
N LEU A 73 4.91 14.29 -8.67
CA LEU A 73 3.95 14.48 -7.57
C LEU A 73 2.71 13.58 -7.66
N HIS A 74 2.17 13.35 -8.86
CA HIS A 74 0.95 12.55 -8.99
C HIS A 74 1.18 11.07 -8.60
N TRP A 75 2.39 10.55 -8.84
CA TRP A 75 2.77 9.21 -8.39
C TRP A 75 2.87 9.14 -6.87
N TRP A 76 3.47 10.15 -6.23
CA TRP A 76 3.49 10.25 -4.76
C TRP A 76 2.10 10.37 -4.16
N ALA A 77 1.18 11.09 -4.82
CA ALA A 77 -0.20 11.19 -4.39
C ALA A 77 -0.91 9.82 -4.45
N ALA A 78 -0.73 9.07 -5.54
CA ALA A 78 -1.27 7.72 -5.69
C ALA A 78 -0.62 6.75 -4.69
N LEU A 79 0.69 6.83 -4.47
CA LEU A 79 1.38 6.01 -3.48
C LEU A 79 0.86 6.32 -2.06
N GLY A 80 0.65 7.60 -1.77
CA GLY A 80 0.09 8.08 -0.50
C GLY A 80 -1.34 7.59 -0.28
N SER A 81 -2.20 7.63 -1.31
CA SER A 81 -3.55 7.05 -1.21
C SER A 81 -3.51 5.54 -0.98
N GLY A 82 -2.66 4.82 -1.71
CA GLY A 82 -2.46 3.38 -1.52
C GLY A 82 -2.03 3.05 -0.09
N LEU A 83 -1.06 3.78 0.47
CA LEU A 83 -0.63 3.61 1.86
C LEU A 83 -1.76 3.83 2.85
N ILE A 84 -2.55 4.89 2.70
CA ILE A 84 -3.72 5.16 3.55
C ILE A 84 -4.72 4.02 3.45
N LEU A 85 -5.05 3.57 2.23
CA LEU A 85 -5.96 2.45 2.01
C LEU A 85 -5.45 1.16 2.64
N MET A 86 -4.14 0.87 2.54
CA MET A 86 -3.53 -0.30 3.14
C MET A 86 -3.66 -0.26 4.67
N ILE A 87 -3.34 0.87 5.30
CA ILE A 87 -3.48 1.04 6.75
C ILE A 87 -4.95 0.93 7.16
N CYS A 88 -5.85 1.65 6.51
CA CYS A 88 -7.28 1.65 6.85
C CYS A 88 -7.91 0.27 6.67
N SER A 89 -7.66 -0.38 5.53
CA SER A 89 -8.22 -1.72 5.24
C SER A 89 -7.66 -2.78 6.19
N GLY A 90 -6.35 -2.76 6.44
CA GLY A 90 -5.70 -3.68 7.37
C GLY A 90 -6.16 -3.49 8.81
N GLN A 91 -6.22 -2.24 9.31
CA GLN A 91 -6.69 -1.95 10.66
C GLN A 91 -8.18 -2.26 10.84
N CYS A 92 -9.02 -1.94 9.85
CA CYS A 92 -10.42 -2.35 9.88
C CYS A 92 -10.55 -3.87 9.98
N LEU A 93 -9.84 -4.62 9.13
CA LEU A 93 -9.90 -6.09 9.15
C LEU A 93 -9.39 -6.67 10.48
N ALA A 94 -8.24 -6.19 10.96
CA ALA A 94 -7.69 -6.61 12.25
C ALA A 94 -8.65 -6.32 13.40
N PHE A 95 -9.29 -5.14 13.41
CA PHE A 95 -10.33 -4.82 14.37
C PHE A 95 -11.52 -5.78 14.28
N TYR A 96 -12.05 -6.06 13.08
CA TYR A 96 -13.19 -6.98 12.96
C TYR A 96 -12.87 -8.40 13.41
N LEU A 97 -11.67 -8.90 13.15
CA LEU A 97 -11.27 -10.27 13.49
C LEU A 97 -10.86 -10.43 14.95
N PHE A 98 -10.11 -9.48 15.49
CA PHE A 98 -9.43 -9.62 16.78
C PHE A 98 -10.05 -8.78 17.91
N LYS A 99 -11.08 -7.95 17.64
CA LYS A 99 -11.77 -7.14 18.67
C LYS A 99 -12.19 -7.93 19.92
N ASN A 100 -12.56 -9.20 19.77
CA ASN A 100 -12.98 -10.05 20.90
C ASN A 100 -11.83 -10.89 21.51
N ASN A 101 -10.66 -10.89 20.86
CA ASN A 101 -9.47 -11.64 21.26
C ASN A 101 -8.38 -10.74 21.85
N PHE A 102 -8.55 -9.42 21.87
CA PHE A 102 -7.66 -8.53 22.60
C PHE A 102 -7.72 -8.85 24.10
N ILE A 103 -6.82 -9.72 24.54
CA ILE A 103 -6.35 -9.76 25.92
C ILE A 103 -5.56 -8.45 26.10
N TYR A 104 -6.26 -7.34 26.30
CA TYR A 104 -5.61 -6.23 26.99
C TYR A 104 -5.10 -6.83 28.31
N PRO A 105 -3.82 -6.71 28.66
CA PRO A 105 -3.42 -6.99 30.03
C PRO A 105 -4.31 -6.10 30.88
N ILE A 106 -5.13 -6.73 31.71
CA ILE A 106 -5.95 -6.07 32.71
C ILE A 106 -4.98 -5.22 33.51
N LEU A 107 -4.99 -3.91 33.29
CA LEU A 107 -4.19 -2.93 34.02
C LEU A 107 -4.77 -2.69 35.43
N ASP A 108 -5.40 -3.69 36.04
CA ASP A 108 -6.03 -3.58 37.36
C ASP A 108 -5.08 -3.98 38.51
N ASP A 109 -3.77 -4.15 38.26
CA ASP A 109 -2.77 -4.48 39.29
C ASP A 109 -1.62 -3.43 39.36
N PHE A 110 -1.97 -2.16 39.55
CA PHE A 110 -1.02 -1.12 40.03
C PHE A 110 -1.57 -0.37 41.25
#